data_AF-A0A7S0LS26-F1
#
_entry.id   AF-A0A7S0LS26-F1
#
_cell.length_a   1.000
_cell.length_b   1.000
_cell.length_c   1.000
_cell.angle_alpha   90.00
_cell.angle_beta   90.00
_cell.angle_gamma   90.00
#
_symmetry.space_group_name_H-M   'P 1'
#
loop_
_entity.id
_entity.type
_entity.pdbx_description
1 polymer ?
#
loop_
_entity_poly.entity_id
_entity_poly.type
_entity_poly.pdbx_seq_one_letter_code
_entity_poly.pdbx_strand_id
1 'polypeptide(L)'
;FGAAMDGLALPLKEAGALELGRAVAAVHWHEASGVLVECEDGGVIHADAVCLALSLPAMRSLRFNPPLPASNRAALSQLALGQVEKVFVTLERVGEDTSNERAADTQGFASLHLLWTDRPSAEACADRSSWPRNL
;
A
#
# COMPACT_ATOMS: atom_id res chain seq x y z
N PHE A 1 -8.99 -1.31 -10.51
CA PHE A 1 -8.60 -2.25 -9.45
C PHE A 1 -9.77 -2.68 -8.58
N GLY A 2 -10.66 -1.78 -8.11
CA GLY A 2 -11.81 -2.12 -7.25
C GLY A 2 -12.65 -3.32 -7.73
N ALA A 3 -13.29 -3.20 -8.91
CA ALA A 3 -14.18 -4.25 -9.42
C ALA A 3 -13.50 -5.64 -9.60
N ALA A 4 -12.20 -5.68 -9.90
CA ALA A 4 -11.47 -6.94 -10.03
C ALA A 4 -11.25 -7.60 -8.65
N MET A 5 -10.89 -6.81 -7.63
CA MET A 5 -10.76 -7.28 -6.27
C MET A 5 -12.10 -7.72 -5.69
N ASP A 6 -13.17 -6.99 -5.99
CA ASP A 6 -14.53 -7.33 -5.56
C ASP A 6 -14.93 -8.71 -6.10
N GLY A 7 -14.62 -8.99 -7.37
CA GLY A 7 -14.88 -10.30 -7.98
C GLY A 7 -14.12 -11.45 -7.31
N LEU A 8 -12.91 -11.21 -6.81
CA LEU A 8 -12.11 -12.20 -6.07
C LEU A 8 -12.56 -12.35 -4.61
N ALA A 9 -12.97 -11.25 -3.97
CA ALA A 9 -13.34 -11.23 -2.56
C ALA A 9 -14.74 -11.77 -2.30
N LEU A 10 -15.67 -11.62 -3.25
CA LEU A 10 -17.07 -11.99 -3.07
C LEU A 10 -17.25 -13.47 -2.68
N PRO A 11 -16.64 -14.46 -3.37
CA PRO A 11 -16.80 -15.87 -2.98
C PRO A 11 -16.24 -16.17 -1.57
N LEU A 12 -15.14 -15.53 -1.19
CA LEU A 12 -14.52 -15.70 0.14
C LEU A 12 -15.40 -15.12 1.24
N LYS A 13 -16.05 -13.98 0.97
CA LYS A 13 -17.02 -13.37 1.88
C LYS A 13 -18.25 -14.24 2.05
N GLU A 14 -18.82 -14.76 0.95
CA GLU A 14 -20.00 -15.64 0.99
C GLU A 14 -19.71 -16.96 1.72
N ALA A 15 -18.50 -17.48 1.60
CA ALA A 15 -18.03 -18.65 2.34
C ALA A 15 -17.71 -18.37 3.83
N GLY A 16 -17.80 -17.12 4.30
CA GLY A 16 -17.43 -16.74 5.66
C GLY A 16 -15.92 -16.83 5.95
N ALA A 17 -15.08 -16.89 4.92
CA ALA A 17 -13.64 -17.04 5.02
C ALA A 17 -12.87 -15.69 5.04
N LEU A 18 -13.59 -14.57 5.09
CA LEU A 18 -13.02 -13.23 5.08
C LEU A 18 -13.39 -12.48 6.36
N GLU A 19 -12.38 -12.19 7.19
CA GLU A 19 -12.52 -11.39 8.40
C GLU A 19 -11.91 -10.00 8.18
N LEU A 20 -12.76 -8.97 8.11
CA LEU A 20 -12.35 -7.58 7.93
C LEU A 20 -12.28 -6.86 9.28
N GLY A 21 -11.44 -5.82 9.36
CA GLY A 21 -11.28 -5.02 10.59
C GLY A 21 -10.55 -5.73 11.72
N ARG A 22 -9.96 -6.91 11.43
CA ARG A 22 -9.25 -7.72 12.41
C ARG A 22 -7.76 -7.76 12.10
N ALA A 23 -7.04 -6.76 12.60
CA ALA A 23 -5.60 -6.64 12.38
C ALA A 23 -4.83 -7.72 13.16
N VAL A 24 -3.80 -8.28 12.53
CA VAL A 24 -2.91 -9.28 13.14
C VAL A 24 -1.76 -8.58 13.86
N ALA A 25 -1.53 -8.94 15.12
CA ALA A 25 -0.47 -8.41 15.97
C ALA A 25 0.77 -9.32 16.02
N ALA A 26 0.58 -10.64 16.03
CA ALA A 26 1.68 -11.59 16.12
C ALA A 26 1.40 -12.92 15.41
N VAL A 27 2.47 -13.57 14.96
CA VAL A 27 2.46 -14.93 14.44
C VAL A 27 3.40 -15.79 15.28
N HIS A 28 2.83 -16.81 15.90
CA HIS A 28 3.54 -17.83 16.65
C HIS A 28 3.55 -19.11 15.83
N TRP A 29 4.69 -19.75 15.63
CA TRP A 29 4.78 -20.94 14.78
C TRP A 29 5.73 -21.97 15.36
N HIS A 30 5.45 -23.24 15.11
CA HIS A 30 6.27 -24.34 15.59
C HIS A 30 6.16 -25.53 14.64
N GLU A 31 7.29 -26.17 14.31
CA GLU A 31 7.35 -27.20 13.27
C GLU A 31 6.39 -28.37 13.51
N ALA A 32 6.15 -28.72 14.79
CA ALA A 32 5.29 -29.85 15.15
C ALA A 32 3.82 -29.52 15.39
N SER A 33 3.44 -28.23 15.51
CA SER A 33 2.11 -27.84 16.00
C SER A 33 1.45 -26.71 15.21
N GLY A 34 1.97 -26.39 14.02
CA GLY A 34 1.39 -25.40 13.12
C GLY A 34 1.64 -23.96 13.56
N VAL A 35 0.65 -23.10 13.30
CA VAL A 35 0.71 -21.64 13.45
C VAL A 35 -0.47 -21.14 14.28
N LEU A 36 -0.17 -20.20 15.17
CA LEU A 36 -1.12 -19.45 15.96
C LEU A 36 -0.98 -17.97 15.63
N VAL A 37 -2.08 -17.36 15.19
CA VAL A 37 -2.16 -15.95 14.81
C VAL A 37 -2.89 -15.19 15.90
N GLU A 38 -2.23 -14.20 16.48
CA GLU A 38 -2.78 -13.32 17.51
C GLU A 38 -3.21 -12.01 16.86
N CYS A 39 -4.46 -11.62 17.06
CA CYS A 39 -5.04 -10.39 16.57
C CYS A 39 -4.93 -9.27 17.61
N GLU A 40 -5.01 -8.02 17.17
CA GLU A 40 -4.93 -6.84 18.07
C GLU A 40 -6.07 -6.79 19.10
N ASP A 41 -7.21 -7.41 18.79
CA ASP A 41 -8.35 -7.58 19.69
C ASP A 41 -8.13 -8.65 20.78
N GLY A 42 -6.95 -9.29 20.80
CA GLY A 42 -6.61 -10.40 21.69
C GLY A 42 -7.16 -11.75 21.24
N GLY A 43 -7.91 -11.80 20.14
CA GLY A 43 -8.41 -13.03 19.57
C GLY A 43 -7.30 -13.84 18.90
N VAL A 44 -7.51 -15.15 18.82
CA VAL A 44 -6.51 -16.11 18.34
C VAL A 44 -7.10 -17.00 17.24
N ILE A 45 -6.29 -17.28 16.21
CA ILE A 45 -6.64 -18.16 15.10
C ILE A 45 -5.57 -19.25 15.00
N HIS A 46 -5.99 -20.52 14.92
CA HIS A 46 -5.11 -21.67 14.72
C HIS A 46 -5.15 -22.12 13.25
N ALA A 47 -3.98 -22.44 12.69
CA ALA A 47 -3.86 -22.94 11.32
C ALA A 47 -2.63 -23.86 11.19
N ASP A 48 -2.62 -24.72 10.16
CA ASP A 48 -1.45 -25.55 9.86
C ASP A 48 -0.30 -24.72 9.24
N ALA A 49 -0.65 -23.68 8.49
CA ALA A 49 0.27 -22.76 7.84
C ALA A 49 -0.34 -21.36 7.68
N VAL A 50 0.50 -20.35 7.42
CA VAL A 50 0.05 -18.98 7.14
C VAL A 50 0.75 -18.41 5.90
N CYS A 51 0.03 -17.64 5.09
CA CYS A 51 0.58 -16.88 3.97
C CYS A 51 0.54 -15.38 4.32
N LEU A 52 1.72 -14.74 4.32
CA LEU A 52 1.85 -13.32 4.64
C LEU A 52 1.79 -12.48 3.36
N ALA A 53 0.59 -12.11 2.94
CA ALA A 53 0.36 -11.22 1.80
C ALA A 53 0.38 -9.73 2.22
N LEU A 54 1.42 -9.32 2.94
CA LEU A 54 1.51 -8.02 3.59
C LEU A 54 2.54 -7.11 2.92
N SER A 55 2.34 -5.80 3.05
CA SER A 55 3.35 -4.82 2.68
C SER A 55 4.56 -4.89 3.61
N LEU A 56 5.71 -4.40 3.16
CA LEU A 56 6.94 -4.40 3.94
C LEU A 56 6.79 -3.70 5.31
N PRO A 57 6.15 -2.51 5.44
CA PRO A 57 5.92 -1.90 6.75
C PRO A 57 5.06 -2.74 7.68
N ALA A 58 3.98 -3.35 7.17
CA ALA A 58 3.11 -4.21 7.96
C ALA A 58 3.85 -5.48 8.44
N MET A 59 4.72 -6.05 7.60
CA MET A 59 5.55 -7.18 7.99
C MET A 59 6.56 -6.84 9.09
N ARG A 60 7.01 -5.57 9.19
CA ARG A 60 7.92 -5.10 10.25
C ARG A 60 7.23 -4.85 11.59
N SER A 61 5.95 -4.47 11.59
CA SER A 61 5.20 -4.24 12.82
C SER A 61 4.72 -5.53 13.49
N LEU A 62 4.71 -6.63 12.74
CA LEU A 62 4.35 -7.96 13.22
C LEU A 62 5.41 -8.57 14.14
N ARG A 63 4.96 -9.16 15.24
CA ARG A 63 5.83 -9.96 16.12
C ARG A 63 5.85 -11.41 15.65
N PHE A 64 7.04 -12.01 15.56
CA PHE A 64 7.22 -13.41 15.21
C PHE A 64 7.82 -14.19 16.37
N ASN A 65 7.23 -15.34 16.69
CA ASN A 65 7.73 -16.24 17.71
C ASN A 65 7.70 -17.71 17.24
N PRO A 66 8.85 -18.36 16.97
CA PRO A 66 10.19 -17.82 17.07
C PRO A 66 10.41 -16.69 16.03
N PRO A 67 11.44 -15.84 16.22
CA PRO A 67 11.76 -14.79 15.29
C PRO A 67 12.08 -15.36 13.90
N LEU A 68 11.75 -14.60 12.85
CA LEU A 68 12.06 -14.97 11.46
C LEU A 68 13.56 -15.28 11.30
N PRO A 69 13.96 -16.15 10.36
CA PRO A 69 15.37 -16.43 10.08
C PRO A 69 16.21 -15.17 9.86
N ALA A 70 17.50 -15.23 10.20
CA ALA A 70 18.39 -14.06 10.17
C ALA A 70 18.45 -13.37 8.80
N SER A 71 18.42 -14.15 7.71
CA SER A 71 18.35 -13.63 6.33
C SER A 71 17.12 -12.75 6.12
N ASN A 72 15.95 -13.20 6.60
CA ASN A 72 14.69 -12.49 6.42
C ASN A 72 14.65 -11.21 7.27
N ARG A 73 15.19 -11.26 8.49
CA ARG A 73 15.32 -10.06 9.34
C ARG A 73 16.27 -9.02 8.73
N ALA A 74 17.39 -9.46 8.14
CA ALA A 74 18.31 -8.58 7.45
C ALA A 74 17.68 -7.95 6.19
N ALA A 75 16.97 -8.73 5.39
CA ALA A 75 16.21 -8.18 4.25
C ALA A 75 15.15 -7.18 4.72
N LEU A 76 14.42 -7.53 5.80
CA LEU A 76 13.43 -6.64 6.41
C LEU A 76 14.03 -5.34 6.94
N SER A 77 15.31 -5.27 7.35
CA SER A 77 15.90 -4.01 7.82
C SER A 77 16.43 -3.12 6.69
N GLN A 78 16.74 -3.69 5.53
CA GLN A 78 17.39 -2.97 4.42
C GLN A 78 16.43 -2.51 3.32
N LEU A 79 15.31 -3.20 3.12
CA LEU A 79 14.37 -2.85 2.06
C LEU A 79 13.62 -1.55 2.38
N ALA A 80 13.34 -0.72 1.38
CA ALA A 80 12.50 0.47 1.53
C ALA A 80 11.31 0.39 0.60
N LEU A 81 10.14 0.86 1.06
CA LEU A 81 8.97 1.01 0.20
C LEU A 81 8.89 2.47 -0.26
N GLY A 82 8.87 2.69 -1.58
CA GLY A 82 8.72 4.02 -2.15
C GLY A 82 7.44 4.69 -1.69
N GLN A 83 7.54 5.99 -1.41
CA GLN A 83 6.38 6.82 -1.10
C GLN A 83 5.81 7.36 -2.41
N VAL A 84 4.50 7.21 -2.60
CA VAL A 84 3.78 7.73 -3.76
C VAL A 84 2.53 8.42 -3.26
N GLU A 85 2.34 9.66 -3.68
CA GLU A 85 1.12 10.42 -3.43
C GLU A 85 0.31 10.52 -4.71
N LYS A 86 -1.01 10.37 -4.60
CA LYS A 86 -1.94 10.52 -5.71
C LYS A 86 -2.83 11.73 -5.45
N VAL A 87 -2.65 12.77 -6.27
CA VAL A 87 -3.45 14.00 -6.21
C VAL A 87 -4.52 13.95 -7.29
N PHE A 88 -5.77 14.19 -6.92
CA PHE A 88 -6.87 14.37 -7.85
C PHE A 88 -7.32 15.83 -7.79
N VAL A 89 -7.32 16.52 -8.93
CA VAL A 89 -7.81 17.89 -9.05
C VAL A 89 -8.97 17.90 -10.02
N THR A 90 -10.14 18.30 -9.53
CA THR A 90 -11.29 18.58 -10.39
C THR A 90 -11.20 20.03 -10.82
N LEU A 91 -11.23 20.28 -12.12
CA LEU A 91 -11.23 21.62 -12.67
C LEU A 91 -12.62 21.93 -13.24
N GLU A 92 -13.19 23.07 -12.87
CA GLU A 92 -14.47 23.56 -13.41
C GLU A 92 -14.26 24.34 -14.70
N ARG A 93 -15.04 24.04 -15.74
CA ARG A 93 -14.99 24.76 -17.02
C ARG A 93 -15.48 26.19 -16.77
N VAL A 94 -14.61 27.18 -16.96
CA VAL A 94 -15.01 28.59 -16.97
C VAL A 94 -15.93 28.81 -18.17
N GLY A 95 -17.11 29.38 -17.93
CA GLY A 95 -18.18 29.54 -18.92
C GLY A 95 -17.75 30.29 -20.18
N GLU A 96 -18.26 29.84 -21.33
CA GLU A 96 -18.13 30.52 -22.61
C GLU A 96 -18.82 31.89 -22.56
N ASP A 97 -18.06 32.97 -22.77
CA ASP A 97 -18.65 34.22 -23.24
C ASP A 97 -19.22 33.97 -24.65
N THR A 98 -20.55 33.98 -24.76
CA THR A 98 -21.31 33.66 -25.98
C THR A 98 -21.30 34.77 -27.05
N SER A 99 -20.29 35.64 -27.06
CA SER A 99 -20.23 36.81 -27.95
C SER A 99 -19.12 36.79 -29.01
N ASN A 100 -18.44 35.66 -29.26
CA ASN A 100 -17.42 35.61 -30.33
C ASN A 100 -17.48 34.34 -31.20
N GLU A 101 -18.20 34.44 -32.33
CA GLU A 101 -18.08 33.50 -33.45
C GLU A 101 -16.70 33.69 -34.13
N ARG A 102 -15.70 32.92 -33.68
CA ARG A 102 -14.49 32.44 -34.40
C ARG A 102 -13.28 32.37 -33.47
N ALA A 103 -13.08 31.21 -32.84
CA ALA A 103 -11.76 30.58 -32.71
C ALA A 103 -11.94 29.15 -32.20
N ALA A 104 -11.37 28.21 -32.94
CA ALA A 104 -11.35 26.81 -32.58
C ALA A 104 -10.64 26.59 -31.22
N ASP A 105 -11.37 25.96 -30.30
CA ASP A 105 -10.96 24.72 -29.65
C ASP A 105 -9.64 24.72 -28.86
N THR A 106 -9.44 25.65 -27.90
CA THR A 106 -8.57 25.44 -26.72
C THR A 106 -8.84 26.44 -25.59
N GLN A 107 -10.10 26.67 -25.19
CA GLN A 107 -10.40 27.56 -24.06
C GLN A 107 -11.24 26.85 -23.00
N GLY A 108 -10.54 26.33 -21.99
CA GLY A 108 -11.07 25.72 -20.79
C GLY A 108 -9.88 25.29 -19.93
N PHE A 109 -9.69 26.00 -18.81
CA PHE A 109 -8.56 25.97 -17.86
C PHE A 109 -7.37 26.87 -18.24
N ALA A 110 -7.11 27.88 -17.40
CA ALA A 110 -6.02 28.84 -17.60
C ALA A 110 -4.62 28.26 -17.33
N SER A 111 -4.50 27.24 -16.47
CA SER A 111 -3.32 26.37 -16.25
C SER A 111 -3.41 25.71 -14.86
N LEU A 112 -2.86 24.51 -14.71
CA LEU A 112 -2.55 23.91 -13.40
C LEU A 112 -1.02 23.86 -13.27
N HIS A 113 -0.45 24.69 -12.40
CA HIS A 113 0.97 24.67 -12.09
C HIS A 113 1.20 23.83 -10.83
N LEU A 114 1.75 22.63 -11.00
CA LEU A 114 2.27 21.84 -9.88
C LEU A 114 3.69 22.33 -9.56
N LEU A 115 3.83 23.14 -8.51
CA LEU A 115 5.12 23.58 -8.01
C LEU A 115 5.65 22.53 -7.02
N TRP A 116 6.64 21.75 -7.46
CA TRP A 116 7.37 20.85 -6.56
C TRP A 116 8.45 21.65 -5.84
N THR A 117 8.24 21.96 -4.56
CA THR A 117 9.31 22.54 -3.74
C THR A 117 10.08 21.41 -3.11
N ASP A 118 11.31 21.18 -3.58
CA ASP A 118 12.23 20.20 -3.02
C ASP A 118 12.76 20.73 -1.67
N ARG A 119 11.92 20.73 -0.63
CA ARG A 119 12.40 20.73 0.74
C ARG A 119 12.51 19.28 1.16
N PRO A 120 13.71 18.69 1.21
CA PRO A 120 13.85 17.40 1.84
C PRO A 120 13.38 17.56 3.29
N SER A 121 12.37 16.80 3.71
CA SER A 121 12.34 16.37 5.10
C SER A 121 13.65 15.63 5.31
N ALA A 122 14.41 15.99 6.34
CA ALA A 122 15.82 15.57 6.53
C ALA A 122 16.04 14.05 6.67
N GLU A 123 15.02 13.22 6.42
CA GLU A 123 15.01 11.77 6.62
C GLU A 123 14.77 10.96 5.32
N ALA A 124 14.45 11.59 4.19
CA ALA A 124 13.90 10.86 3.03
C ALA A 124 14.88 10.49 1.89
N CYS A 125 16.17 10.86 1.96
CA CYS A 125 17.07 10.64 0.80
C CYS A 125 18.53 10.40 1.21
N ALA A 126 18.80 9.30 1.93
CA ALA A 126 20.19 8.91 2.25
C ALA A 126 20.78 7.83 1.34
N ASP A 127 19.99 7.14 0.50
CA ASP A 127 20.57 6.12 -0.38
C ASP A 127 19.87 6.03 -1.74
N ARG A 128 20.45 6.73 -2.73
CA ARG A 128 20.10 6.61 -4.16
C ARG A 128 20.94 5.55 -4.88
N SER A 129 21.74 4.75 -4.17
CA SER A 129 22.66 3.78 -4.78
C SER A 129 22.03 2.41 -5.08
N SER A 130 20.80 2.15 -4.61
CA SER A 130 20.16 0.84 -4.71
C SER A 130 19.29 0.62 -5.97
N TRP A 131 19.13 1.61 -6.84
CA TRP A 131 18.38 1.42 -8.09
C TRP A 131 19.31 0.82 -9.16
N PRO A 132 19.01 -0.37 -9.71
CA PRO A 132 19.75 -0.86 -10.87
C PRO A 132 19.47 0.09 -12.04
N ARG A 133 20.49 0.89 -12.37
CA ARG A 133 20.52 1.62 -13.64
C ARG A 133 20.87 0.59 -14.72
N ASN A 134 20.01 0.49 -15.72
CA ASN A 134 20.13 -0.25 -16.98
C ASN A 134 19.42 -1.61 -17.01
N LEU A 135 18.29 -1.63 -17.73
CA LEU A 135 18.04 -2.57 -18.82
C LEU A 135 17.97 -1.76 -20.12
#